data_AF-A0A8T4SNR0-F1
#
_entry.id   AF-A0A8T4SNR0-F1
#
_cell.length_a   1.000
_cell.length_b   1.000
_cell.length_c   1.000
_cell.angle_alpha   90.00
_cell.angle_beta   90.00
_cell.angle_gamma   90.00
#
_symmetry.space_group_name_H-M   'P 1'
#
loop_
_entity.id
_entity.type
_entity.pdbx_description
1 polymer ?
#
loop_
_entity_poly.entity_id
_entity_poly.type
_entity_poly.pdbx_seq_one_letter_code
_entity_poly.pdbx_strand_id
1 'polypeptide(L)'
;MFLLIFGEVFLRLIFAEQLNQEYGYGPGYLTLAKKIPLNSLGFRDAEHTVLKDASTKRILILGDSMTYGAGIKDFNQVYGRVLQTKLDLSRGSGKYEIIILAKPGHSTYDELITLKNIGLNYEPDIIVLGYHLNDAEGYDSRIGFEKLYFRHYFIPYAAGGWLYQHSYLFYFIESRLKNIFRTYGFEEKTYEDYVRQLYSPTNSFLEQHRRMLKLFIQFGTRQGIPVIVMDIPALIDGENYPFSFVTEYVSNVTSDAGGYYLDLLPSLYNYTQRELRVSFLDGHLNEKAHALVGEFLYNFLEENGFL
;
A
#
# COMPACT_ATOMS: atom_id res chain seq x y z
N MET A 1 -37.06 -9.33 11.79
CA MET A 1 -36.85 -9.60 10.36
C MET A 1 -36.96 -8.34 9.50
N PHE A 2 -38.09 -7.63 9.51
CA PHE A 2 -38.28 -6.39 8.73
C PHE A 2 -37.21 -5.31 8.98
N LEU A 3 -36.83 -5.06 10.24
CA LEU A 3 -35.79 -4.07 10.59
C LEU A 3 -34.40 -4.41 10.03
N LEU A 4 -34.04 -5.70 9.97
CA LEU A 4 -32.74 -6.13 9.44
C LEU A 4 -32.69 -5.98 7.91
N ILE A 5 -33.78 -6.36 7.23
CA ILE A 5 -33.90 -6.20 5.78
C ILE A 5 -33.91 -4.72 5.41
N PHE A 6 -34.70 -3.91 6.13
CA PHE A 6 -34.75 -2.47 5.91
C PHE A 6 -33.39 -1.82 6.17
N GLY A 7 -32.70 -2.17 7.26
CA GLY A 7 -31.37 -1.65 7.56
C GLY A 7 -30.32 -2.01 6.50
N GLU A 8 -30.34 -3.25 6.02
CA GLU A 8 -29.47 -3.70 4.92
C GLU A 8 -29.74 -2.92 3.63
N VAL A 9 -31.01 -2.78 3.23
CA VAL A 9 -31.40 -2.03 2.02
C VAL A 9 -31.07 -0.55 2.16
N PHE A 10 -31.34 0.06 3.31
CA PHE A 10 -31.03 1.46 3.59
C PHE A 10 -29.52 1.72 3.50
N LEU A 11 -28.70 0.89 4.13
CA LEU A 11 -27.25 1.02 4.08
C LEU A 11 -26.71 0.80 2.67
N ARG A 12 -27.30 -0.12 1.89
CA ARG A 12 -26.97 -0.25 0.46
C ARG A 12 -27.31 1.00 -0.33
N LEU A 13 -28.45 1.63 -0.11
CA LEU A 13 -28.83 2.80 -0.88
C LEU A 13 -28.01 4.04 -0.54
N ILE A 14 -27.64 4.22 0.74
CA ILE A 14 -26.94 5.41 1.20
C ILE A 14 -25.42 5.25 1.17
N PHE A 15 -24.92 4.09 1.59
CA PHE A 15 -23.49 3.88 1.79
C PHE A 15 -22.84 3.01 0.70
N ALA A 16 -23.58 2.39 -0.23
CA ALA A 16 -22.93 1.57 -1.25
C ALA A 16 -21.90 2.35 -2.05
N GLU A 17 -22.16 3.59 -2.44
CA GLU A 17 -21.21 4.34 -3.25
C GLU A 17 -19.89 4.64 -2.51
N GLN A 18 -19.98 5.02 -1.24
CA GLN A 18 -18.82 5.25 -0.36
C GLN A 18 -18.09 3.95 -0.02
N LEU A 19 -18.83 2.90 0.35
CA LEU A 19 -18.24 1.61 0.73
C LEU A 19 -17.70 0.84 -0.47
N ASN A 20 -18.23 1.05 -1.67
CA ASN A 20 -17.69 0.49 -2.93
C ASN A 20 -16.31 1.05 -3.28
N GLN A 21 -15.86 2.12 -2.62
CA GLN A 21 -14.50 2.62 -2.73
C GLN A 21 -13.57 2.07 -1.63
N GLU A 22 -14.11 1.52 -0.54
CA GLU A 22 -13.28 0.98 0.53
C GLU A 22 -12.54 -0.29 0.09
N TYR A 23 -11.23 -0.24 0.27
CA TYR A 23 -10.34 -1.37 0.19
C TYR A 23 -10.35 -2.12 1.53
N GLY A 24 -10.76 -3.39 1.52
CA GLY A 24 -10.90 -4.21 2.74
C GLY A 24 -11.71 -5.47 2.49
N TYR A 25 -12.14 -6.19 3.53
CA TYR A 25 -12.94 -7.42 3.34
C TYR A 25 -14.46 -7.16 3.36
N GLY A 26 -14.89 -5.89 3.27
CA GLY A 26 -16.30 -5.50 3.23
C GLY A 26 -16.97 -5.74 1.87
N PRO A 27 -18.28 -5.51 1.75
CA PRO A 27 -19.05 -5.83 0.55
C PRO A 27 -18.71 -4.97 -0.67
N GLY A 28 -18.11 -3.79 -0.47
CA GLY A 28 -17.66 -2.94 -1.56
C GLY A 28 -16.42 -3.46 -2.29
N TYR A 29 -15.48 -4.06 -1.56
CA TYR A 29 -14.24 -4.58 -2.11
C TYR A 29 -14.45 -5.67 -3.17
N LEU A 30 -15.35 -6.63 -2.94
CA LEU A 30 -15.63 -7.68 -3.92
C LEU A 30 -16.14 -7.12 -5.26
N THR A 31 -16.84 -5.98 -5.21
CA THR A 31 -17.35 -5.30 -6.39
C THR A 31 -16.24 -4.55 -7.11
N LEU A 32 -15.35 -3.88 -6.36
CA LEU A 32 -14.18 -3.18 -6.89
C LEU A 32 -13.17 -4.17 -7.51
N ALA A 33 -12.76 -5.19 -6.76
CA ALA A 33 -11.75 -6.17 -7.15
C ALA A 33 -12.10 -6.91 -8.44
N LYS A 34 -13.38 -7.23 -8.69
CA LYS A 34 -13.84 -7.87 -9.93
C LYS A 34 -13.73 -6.98 -11.17
N LYS A 35 -13.61 -5.66 -11.00
CA LYS A 35 -13.59 -4.68 -12.09
C LYS A 35 -12.21 -4.13 -12.38
N ILE A 36 -11.21 -4.44 -11.55
CA ILE A 36 -9.85 -3.96 -11.76
C ILE A 36 -9.18 -4.85 -12.82
N PRO A 37 -8.79 -4.29 -13.99
CA PRO A 37 -8.05 -5.05 -14.98
C PRO A 37 -6.65 -5.37 -14.46
N LEU A 38 -6.22 -6.61 -14.71
CA LEU A 38 -4.86 -7.08 -14.45
C LEU A 38 -4.21 -7.46 -15.78
N ASN A 39 -2.91 -7.23 -15.90
CA ASN A 39 -2.11 -7.76 -17.00
C ASN A 39 -1.92 -9.28 -16.87
N SER A 40 -1.29 -9.86 -17.89
CA SER A 40 -1.01 -11.29 -18.02
C SER A 40 -0.18 -11.89 -16.88
N LEU A 41 0.56 -11.04 -16.15
CA LEU A 41 1.35 -11.39 -14.97
C LEU A 41 0.59 -11.20 -13.64
N GLY A 42 -0.66 -10.73 -13.72
CA GLY A 42 -1.55 -10.54 -12.58
C GLY A 42 -1.29 -9.25 -11.79
N PHE A 43 -0.66 -8.24 -12.39
CA PHE A 43 -0.48 -6.91 -11.80
C PHE A 43 -1.51 -5.95 -12.37
N ARG A 44 -1.94 -4.97 -11.56
CA ARG A 44 -2.76 -3.86 -12.04
C ARG A 44 -1.86 -2.86 -12.76
N ASP A 45 -1.58 -3.15 -14.01
CA ASP A 45 -0.86 -2.27 -14.93
C ASP A 45 -1.20 -2.63 -16.38
N ALA A 46 -0.65 -1.88 -17.33
CA ALA A 46 -0.65 -2.24 -18.74
C ALA A 46 0.24 -3.47 -19.02
N GLU A 47 0.14 -4.00 -20.24
CA GLU A 47 1.13 -4.96 -20.75
C GLU A 47 2.38 -4.20 -21.16
N HIS A 48 3.54 -4.73 -20.77
CA HIS A 48 4.85 -4.17 -21.11
C HIS A 48 5.69 -5.21 -21.85
N THR A 49 6.39 -4.79 -22.91
CA THR A 49 7.34 -5.66 -23.60
C THR A 49 8.60 -5.81 -22.76
N VAL A 50 9.16 -7.02 -22.72
CA VAL A 50 10.43 -7.25 -22.00
C VAL A 50 11.56 -6.43 -22.62
N LEU A 51 11.63 -6.38 -23.95
CA LEU A 51 12.59 -5.53 -24.67
C LEU A 51 12.17 -4.07 -24.59
N LYS A 52 13.09 -3.18 -24.17
CA LYS A 52 12.92 -1.72 -24.17
C LYS A 52 13.58 -1.10 -25.38
N ASP A 53 13.03 0.02 -25.86
CA ASP A 53 13.74 0.87 -26.81
C ASP A 53 14.98 1.49 -26.16
N ALA A 54 16.09 1.54 -26.89
CA ALA A 54 17.36 2.05 -26.36
C ALA A 54 17.29 3.53 -25.91
N SER A 55 16.27 4.27 -26.37
CA SER A 55 16.05 5.67 -25.98
C SER A 55 15.08 5.86 -24.82
N THR A 56 14.53 4.76 -24.28
CA THR A 56 13.54 4.77 -23.20
C THR A 56 14.19 4.35 -21.88
N LYS A 57 14.02 5.19 -20.86
CA LYS A 57 14.39 4.86 -19.48
C LYS A 57 13.21 4.20 -18.76
N ARG A 58 13.46 3.12 -18.04
CA ARG A 58 12.45 2.40 -17.25
C ARG A 58 12.58 2.69 -15.77
N ILE A 59 11.46 3.05 -15.17
CA ILE A 59 11.32 3.16 -13.71
C ILE A 59 10.38 2.06 -13.26
N LEU A 60 10.92 1.10 -12.54
CA LEU A 60 10.17 -0.02 -11.99
C LEU A 60 9.72 0.31 -10.57
N ILE A 61 8.42 0.28 -10.33
CA ILE A 61 7.82 0.53 -9.01
C ILE A 61 7.26 -0.78 -8.46
N LEU A 62 7.83 -1.26 -7.36
CA LEU A 62 7.32 -2.39 -6.58
C LEU A 62 6.63 -1.89 -5.31
N GLY A 63 5.68 -2.66 -4.81
CA GLY A 63 5.10 -2.42 -3.50
C GLY A 63 3.83 -3.21 -3.23
N ASP A 64 3.09 -2.73 -2.22
CA ASP A 64 1.90 -3.39 -1.70
C ASP A 64 0.59 -2.74 -2.16
N SER A 65 -0.45 -2.74 -1.31
CA SER A 65 -1.74 -2.10 -1.59
C SER A 65 -1.65 -0.59 -1.82
N MET A 66 -0.68 0.10 -1.19
CA MET A 66 -0.46 1.53 -1.37
C MET A 66 0.04 1.83 -2.78
N THR A 67 0.96 1.00 -3.31
CA THR A 67 1.46 1.10 -4.69
C THR A 67 0.41 0.65 -5.71
N TYR A 68 -0.36 -0.39 -5.38
CA TYR A 68 -1.43 -0.95 -6.22
C TYR A 68 -2.58 0.05 -6.49
N GLY A 69 -2.74 1.07 -5.64
CA GLY A 69 -3.87 1.99 -5.70
C GLY A 69 -5.14 1.38 -5.13
N ALA A 70 -5.02 0.72 -3.98
CA ALA A 70 -6.15 0.24 -3.19
C ALA A 70 -7.19 1.35 -2.97
N GLY A 71 -8.45 1.07 -3.33
CA GLY A 71 -9.57 2.01 -3.22
C GLY A 71 -9.72 3.00 -4.38
N ILE A 72 -8.72 3.08 -5.27
CA ILE A 72 -8.77 3.92 -6.47
C ILE A 72 -9.54 3.22 -7.59
N LYS A 73 -10.52 3.91 -8.16
CA LYS A 73 -11.32 3.40 -9.29
C LYS A 73 -10.58 3.53 -10.63
N ASP A 74 -10.13 4.74 -10.97
CA ASP A 74 -9.39 5.00 -12.21
C ASP A 74 -7.89 4.75 -12.01
N PHE A 75 -7.35 3.77 -12.74
CA PHE A 75 -5.95 3.42 -12.63
C PHE A 75 -5.00 4.57 -13.03
N ASN A 76 -5.45 5.50 -13.88
CA ASN A 76 -4.64 6.68 -14.24
C ASN A 76 -4.39 7.63 -13.07
N GLN A 77 -5.16 7.49 -11.98
CA GLN A 77 -5.00 8.29 -10.76
C GLN A 77 -4.04 7.65 -9.75
N VAL A 78 -3.53 6.44 -10.01
CA VAL A 78 -2.49 5.82 -9.18
C VAL A 78 -1.17 6.54 -9.41
N TYR A 79 -0.40 6.76 -8.34
CA TYR A 79 0.76 7.66 -8.36
C TYR A 79 1.81 7.29 -9.43
N GLY A 80 1.98 6.01 -9.77
CA GLY A 80 2.87 5.60 -10.86
C GLY A 80 2.40 6.05 -12.23
N ARG A 81 1.07 6.08 -12.47
CA ARG A 81 0.47 6.61 -13.71
C ARG A 81 0.45 8.14 -13.73
N VAL A 82 0.25 8.77 -12.57
CA VAL A 82 0.45 10.22 -12.40
C VAL A 82 1.89 10.60 -12.77
N LEU A 83 2.88 9.85 -12.27
CA LEU A 83 4.29 10.05 -12.61
C LEU A 83 4.54 9.87 -14.12
N GLN A 84 4.00 8.82 -14.74
CA GLN A 84 4.10 8.62 -16.20
C GLN A 84 3.59 9.84 -16.96
N THR A 85 2.40 10.34 -16.62
CA THR A 85 1.80 11.50 -17.30
C THR A 85 2.65 12.75 -17.12
N LYS A 86 3.21 12.97 -15.92
CA LYS A 86 4.10 14.10 -15.65
C LYS A 86 5.39 14.02 -16.47
N LEU A 87 5.99 12.83 -16.59
CA LEU A 87 7.18 12.60 -17.41
C LEU A 87 6.91 12.78 -18.90
N ASP A 88 5.78 12.28 -19.40
CA ASP A 88 5.39 12.45 -20.81
C ASP A 88 5.22 13.94 -21.17
N LEU A 89 4.65 14.73 -20.25
CA LEU A 89 4.45 16.16 -20.43
C LEU A 89 5.75 16.97 -20.32
N SER A 90 6.64 16.64 -19.38
CA SER A 90 7.85 17.46 -19.11
C SER A 90 9.09 17.02 -19.87
N ARG A 91 9.22 15.73 -20.21
CA ARG A 91 10.40 15.14 -20.88
C ARG A 91 10.10 14.63 -22.29
N GLY A 92 8.82 14.54 -22.66
CA GLY A 92 8.36 14.04 -23.94
C GLY A 92 7.93 12.58 -23.87
N SER A 93 6.86 12.26 -24.60
CA SER A 93 6.24 10.94 -24.58
C SER A 93 7.21 9.84 -25.05
N GLY A 94 7.21 8.71 -24.34
CA GLY A 94 8.02 7.53 -24.67
C GLY A 94 9.49 7.59 -24.22
N LYS A 95 9.92 8.71 -23.62
CA LYS A 95 11.27 8.82 -23.01
C LYS A 95 11.39 8.06 -21.71
N TYR A 96 10.29 7.97 -20.97
CA TYR A 96 10.21 7.23 -19.73
C TYR A 96 9.05 6.23 -19.80
N GLU A 97 9.28 5.05 -19.25
CA GLU A 97 8.29 4.00 -19.09
C GLU A 97 8.22 3.61 -17.62
N ILE A 98 7.06 3.83 -16.99
CA ILE A 98 6.76 3.36 -15.64
C ILE A 98 6.17 1.96 -15.73
N ILE A 99 6.74 1.01 -14.98
CA ILE A 99 6.23 -0.35 -14.81
C ILE A 99 5.89 -0.54 -13.34
N ILE A 100 4.66 -0.95 -13.03
CA ILE A 100 4.16 -1.13 -11.67
C ILE A 100 3.96 -2.62 -11.40
N LEU A 101 4.78 -3.17 -10.49
CA LEU A 101 4.68 -4.54 -10.01
C LEU A 101 4.27 -4.54 -8.53
N ALA A 102 3.02 -4.21 -8.27
CA ALA A 102 2.47 -4.15 -6.92
C ALA A 102 1.29 -5.11 -6.73
N LYS A 103 1.22 -5.71 -5.55
CA LYS A 103 0.09 -6.55 -5.15
C LYS A 103 -0.28 -6.27 -3.70
N PRO A 104 -1.58 -6.17 -3.41
CA PRO A 104 -2.06 -5.98 -2.05
C PRO A 104 -1.56 -7.04 -1.08
N GLY A 105 -1.13 -6.60 0.10
CA GLY A 105 -0.61 -7.47 1.14
C GLY A 105 0.79 -8.05 0.84
N HIS A 106 1.50 -7.56 -0.18
CA HIS A 106 2.93 -7.85 -0.32
C HIS A 106 3.72 -7.28 0.86
N SER A 107 4.87 -7.91 1.11
CA SER A 107 5.90 -7.46 2.06
C SER A 107 7.20 -7.28 1.30
N THR A 108 8.22 -6.76 1.95
CA THR A 108 9.58 -6.70 1.38
C THR A 108 10.10 -8.07 0.93
N TYR A 109 9.65 -9.17 1.56
CA TYR A 109 9.95 -10.50 1.07
C TYR A 109 9.33 -10.76 -0.32
N ASP A 110 8.03 -10.50 -0.48
CA ASP A 110 7.32 -10.74 -1.75
C ASP A 110 7.81 -9.79 -2.85
N GLU A 111 8.12 -8.55 -2.51
CA GLU A 111 8.67 -7.55 -3.42
C GLU A 111 10.08 -7.93 -3.88
N LEU A 112 10.93 -8.44 -2.98
CA LEU A 112 12.24 -8.98 -3.35
C LEU A 112 12.12 -10.15 -4.33
N ILE A 113 11.18 -11.08 -4.08
CA ILE A 113 10.93 -12.21 -4.99
C ILE A 113 10.39 -11.70 -6.34
N THR A 114 9.50 -10.71 -6.33
CA THR A 114 8.93 -10.10 -7.53
C THR A 114 10.01 -9.38 -8.35
N LEU A 115 10.88 -8.61 -7.70
CA LEU A 115 12.01 -7.94 -8.34
C LEU A 115 12.92 -8.96 -9.03
N LYS A 116 13.31 -10.02 -8.31
CA LYS A 116 14.26 -11.03 -8.82
C LYS A 116 13.68 -11.84 -9.98
N ASN A 117 12.43 -12.28 -9.87
CA ASN A 117 11.85 -13.24 -10.81
C ASN A 117 11.18 -12.57 -12.02
N ILE A 118 10.75 -11.31 -11.86
CA ILE A 118 9.97 -10.59 -12.88
C ILE A 118 10.62 -9.23 -13.17
N GLY A 119 10.79 -8.40 -12.16
CA GLY A 119 11.18 -6.99 -12.31
C GLY A 119 12.47 -6.77 -13.10
N LEU A 120 13.54 -7.51 -12.78
CA LEU A 120 14.83 -7.36 -13.44
C LEU A 120 14.82 -7.77 -14.92
N ASN A 121 13.87 -8.60 -15.36
CA ASN A 121 13.76 -8.95 -16.78
C ASN A 121 13.37 -7.74 -17.64
N TYR A 122 12.76 -6.71 -17.05
CA TYR A 122 12.42 -5.47 -17.76
C TYR A 122 13.61 -4.50 -17.87
N GLU A 123 14.82 -4.86 -17.43
CA GLU A 123 16.02 -4.01 -17.49
C GLU A 123 15.77 -2.57 -16.98
N PRO A 124 15.29 -2.41 -15.72
CA PRO A 124 14.98 -1.10 -15.18
C PRO A 124 16.24 -0.23 -15.05
N ASP A 125 16.10 1.06 -15.32
CA ASP A 125 17.16 2.05 -15.08
C ASP A 125 17.06 2.62 -13.66
N ILE A 126 15.88 2.53 -13.04
CA ILE A 126 15.60 2.94 -11.65
C ILE A 126 14.62 1.94 -11.04
N ILE A 127 14.85 1.56 -9.79
CA ILE A 127 13.91 0.76 -9.01
C ILE A 127 13.39 1.61 -7.86
N VAL A 128 12.07 1.63 -7.67
CA VAL A 128 11.38 2.27 -6.56
C VAL A 128 10.65 1.19 -5.77
N LEU A 129 10.86 1.14 -4.46
CA LEU A 129 10.04 0.40 -3.52
C LEU A 129 9.09 1.38 -2.83
N GLY A 130 7.80 1.28 -3.10
CA GLY A 130 6.76 1.96 -2.33
C GLY A 130 6.54 1.20 -1.03
N TYR A 131 7.32 1.56 -0.02
CA TYR A 131 7.37 0.88 1.27
C TYR A 131 6.22 1.34 2.16
N HIS A 132 5.53 0.41 2.82
CA HIS A 132 4.58 0.71 3.88
C HIS A 132 4.92 -0.05 5.17
N LEU A 133 4.33 0.36 6.30
CA LEU A 133 4.76 -0.16 7.60
C LEU A 133 4.52 -1.68 7.79
N ASN A 134 3.59 -2.27 7.04
CA ASN A 134 3.31 -3.71 6.98
C ASN A 134 4.34 -4.50 6.17
N ASP A 135 5.25 -3.85 5.45
CA ASP A 135 6.31 -4.53 4.70
C ASP A 135 7.25 -5.35 5.59
N ALA A 136 7.33 -5.01 6.88
CA ALA A 136 8.05 -5.76 7.89
C ALA A 136 7.37 -7.08 8.29
N GLU A 137 6.18 -7.38 7.77
CA GLU A 137 5.50 -8.66 7.95
C GLU A 137 6.30 -9.80 7.28
N GLY A 138 6.65 -10.81 8.07
CA GLY A 138 7.13 -12.08 7.56
C GLY A 138 5.98 -12.98 7.10
N TYR A 139 6.29 -14.01 6.31
CA TYR A 139 5.31 -15.01 5.86
C TYR A 139 4.47 -15.59 7.02
N ASP A 140 5.11 -15.85 8.17
CA ASP A 140 4.43 -16.39 9.35
C ASP A 140 3.69 -15.34 10.19
N SER A 141 4.08 -14.05 10.15
CA SER A 141 3.40 -13.01 10.95
C SER A 141 2.01 -12.69 10.41
N ARG A 142 1.78 -12.86 9.11
CA ARG A 142 0.46 -12.72 8.46
C ARG A 142 -0.58 -13.68 9.04
N ILE A 143 -0.18 -14.93 9.30
CA ILE A 143 -1.08 -16.00 9.79
C ILE A 143 -1.61 -15.69 11.20
N GLY A 144 -0.83 -15.00 12.02
CA GLY A 144 -1.23 -14.57 13.37
C GLY A 144 -2.09 -13.30 13.38
N PHE A 145 -1.76 -12.32 12.53
CA PHE A 145 -2.45 -11.04 12.46
C PHE A 145 -3.86 -11.16 11.84
N GLU A 146 -4.02 -11.89 10.74
CA GLU A 146 -5.34 -12.03 10.11
C GLU A 146 -6.38 -12.67 11.05
N LYS A 147 -5.95 -13.64 11.86
CA LYS A 147 -6.80 -14.28 12.86
C LYS A 147 -7.17 -13.36 14.03
N LEU A 148 -6.34 -12.37 14.34
CA LEU A 148 -6.54 -11.45 15.46
C LEU A 148 -7.37 -10.22 15.02
N TYR A 149 -7.06 -9.65 13.86
CA TYR A 149 -7.65 -8.41 13.34
C TYR A 149 -8.98 -8.62 12.60
N PHE A 150 -9.12 -9.77 11.93
CA PHE A 150 -10.37 -10.19 11.28
C PHE A 150 -11.17 -11.16 12.14
N ARG A 151 -10.89 -11.25 13.45
CA ARG A 151 -11.73 -12.04 14.35
C ARG A 151 -13.11 -11.39 14.46
N HIS A 152 -14.12 -12.08 13.94
CA HIS A 152 -15.49 -11.63 14.11
C HIS A 152 -15.93 -11.80 15.57
N TYR A 153 -16.50 -10.73 16.16
CA TYR A 153 -16.76 -10.70 17.60
C TYR A 153 -17.90 -11.62 18.05
N PHE A 154 -18.84 -11.91 17.15
CA PHE A 154 -20.11 -12.59 17.50
C PHE A 154 -20.37 -13.89 16.74
N ILE A 155 -19.60 -14.20 15.69
CA ILE A 155 -19.87 -15.30 14.76
C ILE A 155 -18.57 -16.06 14.47
N PRO A 156 -18.60 -17.41 14.33
CA PRO A 156 -17.45 -18.17 13.87
C PRO A 156 -16.84 -17.58 12.59
N TYR A 157 -15.50 -17.53 12.53
CA TYR A 157 -14.74 -16.85 11.47
C TYR A 157 -15.26 -17.15 10.05
N ALA A 158 -15.60 -18.40 9.74
CA ALA A 158 -16.12 -18.80 8.44
C ALA A 158 -17.48 -18.18 8.07
N ALA A 159 -18.43 -18.13 9.02
CA ALA A 159 -19.76 -17.55 8.78
C ALA A 159 -19.75 -16.02 8.92
N GLY A 160 -18.91 -15.49 9.82
CA GLY A 160 -18.68 -14.06 9.98
C GLY A 160 -18.04 -13.46 8.74
N GLY A 161 -17.04 -14.12 8.16
CA GLY A 161 -16.35 -13.64 6.95
C GLY A 161 -17.27 -13.55 5.74
N TRP A 162 -18.15 -14.54 5.54
CA TRP A 162 -19.15 -14.49 4.49
C TRP A 162 -20.14 -13.33 4.69
N LEU A 163 -20.67 -13.15 5.90
CA LEU A 163 -21.59 -12.04 6.20
C LEU A 163 -20.91 -10.68 6.08
N TYR A 164 -19.66 -10.56 6.52
CA TYR A 164 -18.86 -9.34 6.41
C TYR A 164 -18.62 -8.91 4.96
N GLN A 165 -18.43 -9.88 4.07
CA GLN A 165 -18.26 -9.63 2.64
C GLN A 165 -19.57 -9.43 1.88
N HIS A 166 -20.73 -9.80 2.42
CA HIS A 166 -21.98 -9.82 1.66
C HIS A 166 -23.13 -8.99 2.27
N SER A 167 -23.01 -8.52 3.52
CA SER A 167 -24.01 -7.71 4.21
C SER A 167 -23.44 -6.36 4.66
N TYR A 168 -24.06 -5.29 4.15
CA TYR A 168 -23.74 -3.91 4.52
C TYR A 168 -24.10 -3.61 5.98
N LEU A 169 -25.22 -4.16 6.46
CA LEU A 169 -25.64 -4.03 7.85
C LEU A 169 -24.68 -4.74 8.81
N PHE A 170 -24.27 -5.96 8.48
CA PHE A 170 -23.32 -6.69 9.30
C PHE A 170 -21.96 -5.97 9.34
N TYR A 171 -21.43 -5.57 8.18
CA TYR A 171 -20.22 -4.76 8.09
C TYR A 171 -20.31 -3.49 8.93
N PHE A 172 -21.41 -2.73 8.82
CA PHE A 172 -21.61 -1.50 9.58
C PHE A 172 -21.66 -1.76 11.09
N ILE A 173 -22.47 -2.73 11.53
CA ILE A 173 -22.61 -3.05 12.96
C ILE A 173 -21.26 -3.49 13.53
N GLU A 174 -20.54 -4.39 12.85
CA GLU A 174 -19.25 -4.85 13.33
C GLU A 174 -18.22 -3.72 13.37
N SER A 175 -18.16 -2.86 12.35
CA SER A 175 -17.28 -1.68 12.35
C SER A 175 -17.63 -0.68 13.46
N ARG A 176 -18.91 -0.53 13.84
CA ARG A 176 -19.31 0.30 15.00
C ARG A 176 -18.96 -0.37 16.32
N LEU A 177 -19.15 -1.67 16.45
CA LEU A 177 -18.81 -2.41 17.66
C LEU A 177 -17.30 -2.45 17.89
N LYS A 178 -16.48 -2.64 16.85
CA LYS A 178 -15.02 -2.47 16.89
C LYS A 178 -14.64 -1.10 17.45
N ASN A 179 -15.23 -0.03 16.91
CA ASN A 179 -14.98 1.32 17.39
C ASN A 179 -15.39 1.52 18.86
N ILE A 180 -16.53 0.96 19.29
CA ILE A 180 -16.98 1.04 20.69
C ILE A 180 -16.01 0.27 21.60
N PHE A 181 -15.64 -0.95 21.24
CA PHE A 181 -14.70 -1.74 22.04
C PHE A 181 -13.34 -1.06 22.17
N ARG A 182 -12.84 -0.45 21.10
CA ARG A 182 -11.63 0.38 21.14
C ARG A 182 -11.78 1.57 22.10
N THR A 183 -12.88 2.33 22.00
CA THR A 183 -13.11 3.53 22.84
C THR A 183 -13.20 3.20 24.33
N TYR A 184 -13.77 2.05 24.69
CA TYR A 184 -13.92 1.62 26.09
C TYR A 184 -12.80 0.69 26.57
N GLY A 185 -11.73 0.50 25.80
CA GLY A 185 -10.57 -0.30 26.18
C GLY A 185 -10.85 -1.81 26.27
N PHE A 186 -11.89 -2.30 25.60
CA PHE A 186 -12.19 -3.73 25.49
C PHE A 186 -11.35 -4.45 24.41
N GLU A 187 -10.70 -3.71 23.52
CA GLU A 187 -9.64 -4.25 22.65
C GLU A 187 -8.31 -4.29 23.41
N GLU A 188 -7.75 -5.48 23.60
CA GLU A 188 -6.47 -5.66 24.30
C GLU A 188 -5.26 -5.15 23.50
N LYS A 189 -5.38 -4.98 22.17
CA LYS A 189 -4.27 -4.56 21.29
C LYS A 189 -4.75 -3.64 20.18
N THR A 190 -4.10 -2.48 20.04
CA THR A 190 -4.35 -1.50 18.98
C THR A 190 -3.51 -1.78 17.72
N TYR A 191 -3.80 -1.10 16.61
CA TYR A 191 -2.92 -1.10 15.44
C TYR A 191 -1.53 -0.57 15.79
N GLU A 192 -1.45 0.42 16.68
CA GLU A 192 -0.18 0.95 17.13
C GLU A 192 0.64 -0.10 17.88
N ASP A 193 0.01 -0.86 18.79
CA ASP A 193 0.66 -1.97 19.50
C ASP A 193 1.17 -3.03 18.54
N TYR A 194 0.40 -3.31 17.48
CA TYR A 194 0.80 -4.23 16.43
C TYR A 194 2.07 -3.76 15.72
N VAL A 195 2.10 -2.51 15.23
CA VAL A 195 3.29 -1.97 14.55
C VAL A 195 4.48 -1.91 15.52
N ARG A 196 4.28 -1.50 16.78
CA ARG A 196 5.34 -1.51 17.79
C ARG A 196 5.90 -2.92 18.04
N GLN A 197 5.05 -3.95 18.03
CA GLN A 197 5.48 -5.34 18.13
C GLN A 197 6.24 -5.78 16.87
N LEU A 198 5.77 -5.38 15.68
CA LEU A 198 6.39 -5.72 14.41
C LEU A 198 7.84 -5.22 14.32
N TYR A 199 8.08 -3.98 14.76
CA TYR A 199 9.40 -3.34 14.78
C TYR A 199 10.10 -3.44 16.14
N SER A 200 9.66 -4.33 17.03
CA SER A 200 10.35 -4.58 18.29
C SER A 200 11.69 -5.30 18.03
N PRO A 201 12.79 -4.93 18.71
CA PRO A 201 14.04 -5.70 18.66
C PRO A 201 13.90 -7.15 19.12
N THR A 202 12.85 -7.47 19.89
CA THR A 202 12.55 -8.84 20.35
C THR A 202 11.84 -9.68 19.29
N ASN A 203 11.36 -9.06 18.21
CA ASN A 203 10.70 -9.76 17.12
C ASN A 203 11.74 -10.35 16.15
N SER A 204 11.79 -11.68 16.07
CA SER A 204 12.69 -12.40 15.16
C SER A 204 12.43 -12.12 13.67
N PHE A 205 11.26 -11.60 13.31
CA PHE A 205 10.95 -11.20 11.94
C PHE A 205 11.60 -9.87 11.55
N LEU A 206 11.88 -8.96 12.50
CA LEU A 206 12.49 -7.67 12.18
C LEU A 206 13.90 -7.84 11.59
N GLU A 207 14.70 -8.75 12.12
CA GLU A 207 16.04 -9.03 11.56
C GLU A 207 15.96 -9.68 10.17
N GLN A 208 14.94 -10.52 9.93
CA GLN A 208 14.70 -11.10 8.61
C GLN A 208 14.30 -10.01 7.63
N HIS A 209 13.36 -9.15 8.01
CA HIS A 209 12.96 -7.98 7.25
C HIS A 209 14.17 -7.09 6.91
N ARG A 210 15.01 -6.76 7.91
CA ARG A 210 16.25 -6.00 7.70
C ARG A 210 17.12 -6.60 6.61
N ARG A 211 17.32 -7.93 6.64
CA ARG A 211 18.12 -8.64 5.63
C ARG A 211 17.46 -8.60 4.26
N MET A 212 16.15 -8.80 4.18
CA MET A 212 15.41 -8.75 2.91
C MET A 212 15.43 -7.36 2.29
N LEU A 213 15.23 -6.30 3.08
CA LEU A 213 15.32 -4.92 2.60
C LEU A 213 16.73 -4.58 2.10
N LYS A 214 17.77 -4.96 2.85
CA LYS A 214 19.16 -4.81 2.39
C LYS A 214 19.41 -5.58 1.09
N LEU A 215 18.91 -6.80 0.96
CA LEU A 215 19.03 -7.60 -0.25
C LEU A 215 18.30 -6.96 -1.43
N PHE A 216 17.07 -6.49 -1.24
CA PHE A 216 16.28 -5.80 -2.27
C PHE A 216 17.09 -4.63 -2.87
N ILE A 217 17.61 -3.77 -2.00
CA ILE A 217 18.43 -2.63 -2.41
C ILE A 217 19.68 -3.11 -3.13
N GLN A 218 20.39 -4.08 -2.57
CA GLN A 218 21.63 -4.60 -3.14
C GLN A 218 21.44 -5.35 -4.46
N PHE A 219 20.25 -5.90 -4.75
CA PHE A 219 19.95 -6.50 -6.05
C PHE A 219 20.00 -5.46 -7.17
N GLY A 220 19.49 -4.24 -6.94
CA GLY A 220 19.61 -3.15 -7.89
C GLY A 220 21.01 -2.53 -7.89
N THR A 221 21.49 -2.10 -6.73
CA THR A 221 22.73 -1.29 -6.65
C THR A 221 23.97 -2.03 -7.12
N ARG A 222 24.07 -3.35 -6.91
CA ARG A 222 25.19 -4.17 -7.44
C ARG A 222 25.22 -4.25 -8.96
N GLN A 223 24.10 -3.98 -9.63
CA GLN A 223 23.99 -3.91 -11.09
C GLN A 223 24.13 -2.46 -11.60
N GLY A 224 24.43 -1.50 -10.73
CA GLY A 224 24.50 -0.08 -11.08
C GLY A 224 23.13 0.58 -11.23
N ILE A 225 22.04 -0.07 -10.81
CA ILE A 225 20.68 0.46 -10.87
C ILE A 225 20.39 1.17 -9.53
N PRO A 226 20.11 2.49 -9.52
CA PRO A 226 19.65 3.18 -8.32
C PRO A 226 18.37 2.56 -7.77
N VAL A 227 18.36 2.32 -6.45
CA VAL A 227 17.17 1.85 -5.74
C VAL A 227 16.71 2.92 -4.77
N ILE A 228 15.45 3.32 -4.90
CA ILE A 228 14.77 4.32 -4.07
C ILE A 228 13.79 3.58 -3.17
N VAL A 229 13.92 3.72 -1.86
CA VAL A 229 12.89 3.31 -0.89
C VAL A 229 12.06 4.54 -0.57
N MET A 230 10.82 4.56 -1.08
CA MET A 230 9.85 5.61 -0.85
C MET A 230 8.95 5.20 0.31
N ASP A 231 9.19 5.75 1.50
CA ASP A 231 8.43 5.44 2.72
C ASP A 231 7.09 6.17 2.71
N ILE A 232 6.01 5.42 2.55
CA ILE A 232 4.64 5.92 2.53
C ILE A 232 4.07 5.81 3.95
N PRO A 233 3.88 6.93 4.69
CA PRO A 233 3.39 6.89 6.05
C PRO A 233 1.93 6.45 6.11
N ALA A 234 1.55 5.77 7.19
CA ALA A 234 0.14 5.56 7.51
C ALA A 234 -0.59 6.89 7.72
N LEU A 235 -1.75 7.07 7.08
CA LEU A 235 -2.56 8.29 7.18
C LEU A 235 -3.48 8.22 8.41
N ILE A 236 -2.94 8.57 9.58
CA ILE A 236 -3.65 8.47 10.87
C ILE A 236 -3.89 9.84 11.51
N ASP A 237 -5.11 10.02 12.04
CA ASP A 237 -5.51 11.24 12.72
C ASP A 237 -4.81 11.37 14.08
N GLY A 238 -4.24 12.53 14.39
CA GLY A 238 -3.58 12.82 15.67
C GLY A 238 -2.62 14.00 15.57
N GLU A 239 -2.28 14.62 16.71
CA GLU A 239 -1.31 15.72 16.77
C GLU A 239 0.13 15.24 16.54
N ASN A 240 0.44 14.00 16.90
CA ASN A 240 1.77 13.40 16.78
C ASN A 240 1.70 12.09 15.98
N TYR A 241 2.67 11.90 15.09
CA TYR A 241 2.81 10.64 14.34
C TYR A 241 3.46 9.56 15.22
N PRO A 242 2.76 8.46 15.57
CA PRO A 242 3.26 7.45 16.50
C PRO A 242 4.32 6.51 15.91
N PHE A 243 4.51 6.51 14.59
CA PHE A 243 5.35 5.55 13.87
C PHE A 243 6.68 6.12 13.36
N SER A 244 7.15 7.24 13.91
CA SER A 244 8.44 7.84 13.52
C SER A 244 9.63 6.87 13.66
N PHE A 245 9.55 5.91 14.59
CA PHE A 245 10.55 4.85 14.73
C PHE A 245 10.65 3.92 13.51
N VAL A 246 9.57 3.77 12.73
CA VAL A 246 9.57 3.01 11.48
C VAL A 246 10.39 3.77 10.44
N THR A 247 10.08 5.05 10.22
CA THR A 247 10.79 5.94 9.30
C THR A 247 12.29 5.99 9.62
N GLU A 248 12.66 6.12 10.89
CA GLU A 248 14.08 6.07 11.32
C GLU A 248 14.73 4.71 10.99
N TYR A 249 14.07 3.61 11.32
CA TYR A 249 14.56 2.25 11.03
C TYR A 249 14.78 2.04 9.52
N VAL A 250 13.78 2.36 8.69
CA VAL A 250 13.82 2.15 7.23
C VAL A 250 14.88 3.04 6.59
N SER A 251 14.97 4.31 7.02
CA SER A 251 15.98 5.25 6.55
C SER A 251 17.40 4.74 6.81
N ASN A 252 17.66 4.25 8.03
CA ASN A 252 18.96 3.69 8.42
C ASN A 252 19.30 2.44 7.59
N VAL A 253 18.37 1.50 7.45
CA VAL A 253 18.59 0.27 6.68
C VAL A 253 18.82 0.57 5.20
N THR A 254 18.11 1.55 4.66
CA THR A 254 18.22 1.99 3.26
C THR A 254 19.59 2.60 2.98
N SER A 255 20.00 3.55 3.82
CA SER A 255 21.29 4.24 3.71
C SER A 255 22.46 3.27 3.87
N ASP A 256 22.38 2.36 4.85
CA ASP A 256 23.37 1.30 5.08
C ASP A 256 23.58 0.39 3.85
N ALA A 257 22.53 0.17 3.06
CA ALA A 257 22.56 -0.69 1.88
C ALA A 257 22.97 0.04 0.60
N GLY A 258 23.19 1.36 0.67
CA GLY A 258 23.51 2.21 -0.47
C GLY A 258 22.30 2.58 -1.33
N GLY A 259 21.09 2.53 -0.76
CA GLY A 259 19.86 2.98 -1.42
C GLY A 259 19.60 4.47 -1.19
N TYR A 260 18.69 5.03 -1.98
CA TYR A 260 18.15 6.37 -1.81
C TYR A 260 16.88 6.29 -0.97
N TYR A 261 16.72 7.19 0.00
CA TYR A 261 15.55 7.22 0.88
C TYR A 261 14.70 8.45 0.58
N LEU A 262 13.42 8.24 0.28
CA LEU A 262 12.42 9.29 0.09
C LEU A 262 11.38 9.19 1.23
N ASP A 263 11.47 10.13 2.17
CA ASP A 263 10.52 10.26 3.27
C ASP A 263 9.30 11.10 2.85
N LEU A 264 8.12 10.49 2.79
CA LEU A 264 6.89 11.21 2.48
C LEU A 264 6.17 11.74 3.74
N LEU A 265 6.61 11.38 4.95
CA LEU A 265 5.99 11.81 6.19
C LEU A 265 5.88 13.33 6.31
N PRO A 266 6.97 14.13 6.17
CA PRO A 266 6.87 15.58 6.33
C PRO A 266 5.94 16.22 5.29
N SER A 267 5.93 15.69 4.07
CA SER A 267 5.18 16.26 2.96
C SER A 267 3.68 15.97 3.04
N LEU A 268 3.31 14.74 3.41
CA LEU A 268 1.90 14.34 3.54
C LEU A 268 1.26 14.85 4.84
N TYR A 269 2.03 15.03 5.92
CA TYR A 269 1.52 15.58 7.18
C TYR A 269 1.33 17.11 7.18
N ASN A 270 1.62 17.78 6.06
CA ASN A 270 1.16 19.16 5.82
C ASN A 270 -0.34 19.25 5.50
N TYR A 271 -1.01 18.11 5.30
CA TYR A 271 -2.44 18.02 5.02
C TYR A 271 -3.19 17.35 6.16
N THR A 272 -4.51 17.56 6.21
CA THR A 272 -5.36 16.79 7.12
C THR A 272 -5.52 15.36 6.58
N GLN A 273 -5.23 14.34 7.40
CA GLN A 273 -5.21 12.94 6.94
C GLN A 273 -6.53 12.45 6.36
N ARG A 274 -7.65 12.97 6.87
CA ARG A 274 -8.98 12.72 6.31
C ARG A 274 -9.12 13.10 4.83
N GLU A 275 -8.38 14.11 4.37
CA GLU A 275 -8.39 14.54 2.96
C GLU A 275 -7.55 13.67 2.05
N LEU A 276 -6.66 12.85 2.62
CA LEU A 276 -5.69 12.05 1.89
C LEU A 276 -6.06 10.56 1.83
N ARG A 277 -7.00 10.11 2.66
CA ARG A 277 -7.43 8.71 2.72
C ARG A 277 -8.71 8.44 1.94
N VAL A 278 -8.90 7.20 1.50
CA VAL A 278 -10.08 6.75 0.74
C VAL A 278 -11.36 6.98 1.53
N SER A 279 -11.37 6.60 2.81
CA SER A 279 -12.54 6.81 3.68
C SER A 279 -12.11 6.92 5.15
N PHE A 280 -13.07 7.18 6.04
CA PHE A 280 -12.80 7.13 7.48
C PHE A 280 -12.40 5.73 7.98
N LEU A 281 -12.86 4.67 7.31
CA LEU A 281 -12.57 3.27 7.67
C LEU A 281 -11.38 2.69 6.88
N ASP A 282 -10.93 3.41 5.86
CA ASP A 282 -9.89 2.97 4.95
C ASP A 282 -8.75 4.01 4.88
N GLY A 283 -7.61 3.64 5.47
CA GLY A 283 -6.41 4.46 5.53
C GLY A 283 -5.55 4.47 4.27
N HIS A 284 -5.95 3.75 3.20
CA HIS A 284 -5.24 3.80 1.92
C HIS A 284 -5.31 5.19 1.30
N LEU A 285 -4.33 5.51 0.45
CA LEU A 285 -4.26 6.77 -0.29
C LEU A 285 -5.49 6.92 -1.19
N ASN A 286 -6.14 8.08 -1.15
CA ASN A 286 -7.12 8.47 -2.17
C ASN A 286 -6.43 9.10 -3.39
N GLU A 287 -7.23 9.54 -4.36
CA GLU A 287 -6.77 10.15 -5.60
C GLU A 287 -5.89 11.40 -5.35
N LYS A 288 -6.25 12.23 -4.36
CA LYS A 288 -5.47 13.43 -3.99
C LYS A 288 -4.11 13.03 -3.44
N ALA A 289 -4.06 12.04 -2.56
CA ALA A 289 -2.80 11.57 -2.00
C ALA A 289 -1.92 10.90 -3.06
N HIS A 290 -2.48 10.08 -3.95
CA HIS A 290 -1.71 9.53 -5.07
C HIS A 290 -1.16 10.61 -6.00
N ALA A 291 -1.91 11.68 -6.27
CA ALA A 291 -1.41 12.80 -7.05
C ALA A 291 -0.19 13.47 -6.38
N LEU A 292 -0.26 13.71 -5.07
CA LEU A 292 0.85 14.26 -4.27
C LEU A 292 2.06 13.32 -4.25
N VAL A 293 1.85 12.02 -4.01
CA VAL A 293 2.94 11.02 -4.03
C VAL A 293 3.64 10.98 -5.39
N GLY A 294 2.89 11.03 -6.49
CA GLY A 294 3.46 11.07 -7.84
C GLY A 294 4.28 12.34 -8.09
N GLU A 295 3.85 13.47 -7.54
CA GLU A 295 4.58 14.73 -7.60
C GLU A 295 5.86 14.71 -6.75
N PHE A 296 5.80 14.22 -5.51
CA PHE A 296 6.96 14.11 -4.64
C PHE A 296 8.01 13.16 -5.21
N LEU A 297 7.58 12.02 -5.77
CA LEU A 297 8.50 11.11 -6.45
C LEU A 297 9.12 11.75 -7.69
N TYR A 298 8.36 12.49 -8.51
CA TYR A 298 8.93 13.23 -9.64
C TYR A 298 10.00 14.23 -9.20
N ASN A 299 9.71 15.04 -8.18
CA ASN A 299 10.64 16.06 -7.68
C ASN A 299 11.91 15.40 -7.12
N PHE A 300 11.76 14.32 -6.36
CA PHE A 300 12.89 13.54 -5.87
C PHE A 300 13.77 13.00 -7.01
N LEU A 301 13.14 12.51 -8.08
CA LEU A 301 13.86 12.02 -9.25
C LEU A 301 14.63 13.14 -9.96
N GLU A 302 14.04 14.33 -10.08
CA GLU A 302 14.68 15.51 -10.66
C GLU A 302 15.85 16.03 -9.81
N GLU A 303 15.64 16.21 -8.51
CA GLU A 303 16.63 16.73 -7.56
C GLU A 303 17.87 15.83 -7.43
N ASN A 304 17.70 14.52 -7.61
CA ASN A 304 18.80 13.55 -7.57
C ASN A 304 19.41 13.28 -8.96
N GLY A 305 19.00 14.00 -10.02
CA GLY A 305 19.59 13.90 -11.35
C GLY A 305 19.27 12.61 -12.11
N PHE A 306 18.14 11.97 -11.79
CA PHE A 306 17.71 10.75 -12.48
C PHE A 306 16.96 11.02 -13.80
N LEU A 307 16.33 12.21 -13.91
CA LEU A 307 15.52 12.64 -15.06
C LEU A 307 16.28 13.40 -16.15
#